data_AF-A0A512IEU7-F1
#
_entry.id   AF-A0A512IEU7-F1
#
_cell.length_a   1.000
_cell.length_b   1.000
_cell.length_c   1.000
_cell.angle_alpha   90.00
_cell.angle_beta   90.00
_cell.angle_gamma   90.00
#
_symmetry.space_group_name_H-M   'P 1'
#
loop_
_entity.id
_entity.type
_entity.pdbx_description
1 polymer ?
#
loop_
_entity_poly.entity_id
_entity_poly.type
_entity_poly.pdbx_seq_one_letter_code
_entity_poly.pdbx_strand_id
1 'polypeptide(L)'
;MDSCGSAGAPERVRSAWERCAARGMSRDLDGPREVLPDHEVEHQRALSPLGAHVDVVADLLGVARDAAEARVAVLAGPDGTVLWRRGGRSPLGRADRLGFVEGAGWDEHGVGTNAIAQALRTGAPEELRGTEHFARSHSAWDCTSAPVRHPGSGEVLGVIDLSGPRGTATPDTRGLVRSAARVVETLLAAQAPSPPHAARGTGTPSLELRLLAEPATARVGGGDWFPLPTRSAEILALLSLRERGWSAEEMAYELYGERGTPGTVRTEIHRVRRRIGAVITTGPYRFADPTAVTSDVSRLRSALEQGDVARALNIYRQPLLRSSDLLTIEEWRSELDRETAAAVRRSGDPRIEARWSHTEMGQTYRHG
;
A
#
# COMPACT_ATOMS: atom_id res chain seq x y z
N MET A 1 -25.54 -15.62 22.54
CA MET A 1 -26.18 -15.06 21.32
C MET A 1 -26.70 -13.70 21.75
N ASP A 2 -25.89 -12.66 21.54
CA ASP A 2 -26.03 -11.43 22.33
C ASP A 2 -26.45 -10.25 21.44
N SER A 3 -27.68 -10.33 20.94
CA SER A 3 -28.30 -9.30 20.09
C SER A 3 -28.58 -7.97 20.82
N CYS A 4 -28.52 -7.96 22.15
CA CYS A 4 -28.90 -6.81 22.99
C CYS A 4 -28.04 -5.55 22.75
N GLY A 5 -26.81 -5.72 22.22
CA GLY A 5 -25.91 -4.59 21.93
C GLY A 5 -26.10 -3.91 20.57
N SER A 6 -26.76 -4.54 19.59
CA SER A 6 -26.81 -4.02 18.21
C SER A 6 -28.13 -3.36 17.83
N ALA A 7 -29.21 -3.58 18.58
CA ALA A 7 -30.56 -3.13 18.23
C ALA A 7 -30.75 -1.60 18.18
N GLY A 8 -29.90 -0.83 18.90
CA GLY A 8 -29.92 0.63 18.91
C GLY A 8 -28.70 1.31 18.27
N ALA A 9 -27.79 0.54 17.65
CA ALA A 9 -26.58 1.09 17.04
C ALA A 9 -26.89 1.61 15.61
N PRO A 10 -26.31 2.74 15.16
CA PRO A 10 -26.49 3.22 13.78
C PRO A 10 -25.99 2.22 12.75
N GLU A 11 -26.60 2.20 11.56
CA GLU A 11 -26.33 1.17 10.55
C GLU A 11 -24.83 0.96 10.27
N ARG A 12 -24.09 2.05 10.07
CA ARG A 12 -22.62 2.04 9.84
C ARG A 12 -21.83 1.24 10.89
N VAL A 13 -22.34 1.14 12.12
CA VAL A 13 -21.73 0.41 13.24
C VAL A 13 -22.17 -1.05 13.23
N ARG A 14 -23.45 -1.34 12.93
CA ARG A 14 -23.98 -2.72 12.86
C ARG A 14 -23.27 -3.53 11.78
N SER A 15 -23.31 -3.05 10.54
CA SER A 15 -22.62 -3.70 9.41
C SER A 15 -21.09 -3.60 9.50
N ALA A 16 -20.53 -2.85 10.47
CA ALA A 16 -19.11 -2.94 10.84
C ALA A 16 -18.80 -4.06 11.84
N TRP A 17 -19.61 -4.18 12.90
CA TRP A 17 -19.47 -5.28 13.86
C TRP A 17 -19.72 -6.64 13.20
N GLU A 18 -20.63 -6.72 12.22
CA GLU A 18 -20.86 -7.93 11.42
C GLU A 18 -19.60 -8.36 10.64
N ARG A 19 -18.80 -7.43 10.09
CA ARG A 19 -17.53 -7.77 9.42
C ARG A 19 -16.47 -8.30 10.38
N CYS A 20 -16.46 -7.83 11.63
CA CYS A 20 -15.57 -8.32 12.69
C CYS A 20 -16.04 -9.69 13.22
N ALA A 21 -17.35 -9.87 13.44
CA ALA A 21 -17.94 -11.14 13.85
C ALA A 21 -17.77 -12.24 12.80
N ALA A 22 -17.93 -11.92 11.51
CA ALA A 22 -17.64 -12.83 10.40
C ALA A 22 -16.15 -13.23 10.27
N ARG A 23 -15.24 -12.51 10.93
CA ARG A 23 -13.81 -12.84 11.08
C ARG A 23 -13.50 -13.58 12.40
N GLY A 24 -14.52 -14.00 13.15
CA GLY A 24 -14.36 -14.67 14.45
C GLY A 24 -13.75 -13.79 15.54
N MET A 25 -13.82 -12.46 15.43
CA MET A 25 -13.23 -11.56 16.42
C MET A 25 -14.08 -11.52 17.69
N SER A 26 -13.45 -11.72 18.86
CA SER A 26 -14.10 -11.49 20.14
C SER A 26 -14.30 -9.99 20.38
N ARG A 27 -15.40 -9.63 21.07
CA ARG A 27 -15.61 -8.26 21.58
C ARG A 27 -14.84 -7.98 22.87
N ASP A 28 -14.30 -9.01 23.48
CA ASP A 28 -13.63 -8.95 24.79
C ASP A 28 -12.09 -8.90 24.61
N LEU A 29 -11.64 -8.34 23.48
CA LEU A 29 -10.24 -7.99 23.22
C LEU A 29 -9.76 -6.91 24.20
N ASP A 30 -8.60 -7.16 24.81
CA ASP A 30 -7.93 -6.31 25.80
C ASP A 30 -6.84 -5.41 25.19
N GLY A 31 -6.38 -5.70 23.97
CA GLY A 31 -5.44 -4.86 23.22
C GLY A 31 -5.38 -5.21 21.71
N PRO A 32 -4.42 -4.62 20.97
CA PRO A 32 -4.14 -4.97 19.58
C PRO A 32 -3.54 -6.38 19.47
N ARG A 33 -3.88 -7.09 18.39
CA ARG A 33 -3.29 -8.42 18.09
C ARG A 33 -1.79 -8.40 17.82
N GLU A 34 -1.26 -7.25 17.39
CA GLU A 34 0.12 -7.10 16.94
C GLU A 34 0.63 -5.70 17.32
N VAL A 35 1.88 -5.64 17.79
CA VAL A 35 2.63 -4.42 18.05
C VAL A 35 4.00 -4.61 17.41
N LEU A 36 4.31 -3.82 16.39
CA LEU A 36 5.59 -3.88 15.68
C LEU A 36 6.75 -3.47 16.60
N PRO A 37 7.94 -4.08 16.47
CA PRO A 37 9.11 -3.70 17.24
C PRO A 37 9.65 -2.34 16.78
N ASP A 38 10.28 -1.58 17.70
CA ASP A 38 10.74 -0.20 17.50
C ASP A 38 11.46 0.06 16.17
N HIS A 39 12.29 -0.88 15.70
CA HIS A 39 13.04 -0.74 14.45
C HIS A 39 12.16 -0.78 13.19
N GLU A 40 11.04 -1.49 13.21
CA GLU A 40 10.03 -1.44 12.15
C GLU A 40 9.19 -0.16 12.24
N VAL A 41 8.90 0.31 13.47
CA VAL A 41 8.23 1.59 13.69
C VAL A 41 9.07 2.74 13.11
N GLU A 42 10.37 2.80 13.42
CA GLU A 42 11.27 3.82 12.86
C GLU A 42 11.44 3.69 11.33
N HIS A 43 11.43 2.47 10.79
CA HIS A 43 11.43 2.27 9.34
C HIS A 43 10.14 2.79 8.67
N GLN A 44 8.97 2.54 9.27
CA GLN A 44 7.71 3.13 8.80
C GLN A 44 7.69 4.66 8.96
N ARG A 45 8.22 5.20 10.08
CA ARG A 45 8.37 6.65 10.31
C ARG A 45 9.22 7.31 9.23
N ALA A 46 10.39 6.75 8.93
CA ALA A 46 11.32 7.26 7.92
C ALA A 46 10.76 7.22 6.49
N LEU A 47 9.85 6.30 6.19
CA LEU A 47 9.15 6.20 4.89
C LEU A 47 7.89 7.08 4.80
N SER A 48 7.34 7.52 5.93
CA SER A 48 6.04 8.20 5.99
C SER A 48 6.18 9.72 5.88
N PRO A 49 5.53 10.37 4.89
CA PRO A 49 5.60 11.82 4.70
C PRO A 49 4.88 12.61 5.79
N LEU A 50 4.16 11.94 6.71
CA LEU A 50 3.45 12.59 7.81
C LEU A 50 4.40 13.03 8.94
N GLY A 51 5.63 12.48 9.02
CA GLY A 51 6.57 12.74 10.11
C GLY A 51 6.93 14.21 10.29
N ALA A 52 7.09 14.95 9.19
CA ALA A 52 7.35 16.39 9.19
C ALA A 52 6.15 17.26 9.66
N HIS A 53 5.01 16.64 9.97
CA HIS A 53 3.75 17.32 10.27
C HIS A 53 3.13 16.90 11.61
N VAL A 54 3.74 15.97 12.34
CA VAL A 54 3.23 15.46 13.64
C VAL A 54 2.97 16.59 14.64
N ASP A 55 3.92 17.50 14.81
CA ASP A 55 3.79 18.58 15.80
C ASP A 55 2.85 19.70 15.33
N VAL A 56 2.74 19.93 14.01
CA VAL A 56 1.73 20.83 13.41
C VAL A 56 0.32 20.30 13.67
N VAL A 57 0.11 18.98 13.53
CA VAL A 57 -1.16 18.32 13.87
C VAL A 57 -1.44 18.40 15.37
N ALA A 58 -0.44 18.21 16.23
CA ALA A 58 -0.60 18.30 17.68
C ALA A 58 -0.97 19.72 18.15
N ASP A 59 -0.42 20.76 17.51
CA ASP A 59 -0.80 22.15 17.72
C ASP A 59 -2.23 22.44 17.24
N LEU A 60 -2.60 22.01 16.02
CA LEU A 60 -3.93 22.21 15.44
C LEU A 60 -5.04 21.50 16.23
N LEU A 61 -4.73 20.36 16.86
CA LEU A 61 -5.64 19.61 17.72
C LEU A 61 -5.59 20.04 19.20
N GLY A 62 -4.75 21.03 19.54
CA GLY A 62 -4.61 21.60 20.90
C GLY A 62 -3.76 20.78 21.88
N VAL A 63 -3.53 19.49 21.61
CA VAL A 63 -2.88 18.53 22.53
C VAL A 63 -1.41 18.82 22.83
N ALA A 64 -0.76 19.71 22.07
CA ALA A 64 0.62 20.13 22.31
C ALA A 64 0.76 21.22 23.40
N ARG A 65 -0.32 21.98 23.69
CA ARG A 65 -0.21 23.27 24.40
C ARG A 65 -0.84 23.32 25.78
N ASP A 66 -1.77 22.42 26.10
CA ASP A 66 -2.45 22.38 27.40
C ASP A 66 -2.09 21.09 28.17
N ALA A 67 -1.57 21.25 29.38
CA ALA A 67 -1.26 20.14 30.28
C ALA A 67 -2.50 19.52 30.95
N ALA A 68 -3.64 20.21 30.92
CA ALA A 68 -4.94 19.71 31.37
C ALA A 68 -5.72 18.97 30.27
N GLU A 69 -5.23 18.96 29.03
CA GLU A 69 -5.88 18.25 27.92
C GLU A 69 -5.98 16.75 28.22
N ALA A 70 -7.18 16.20 28.02
CA ALA A 70 -7.54 14.82 28.30
C ALA A 70 -7.50 13.92 27.05
N ARG A 71 -7.20 14.49 25.88
CA ARG A 71 -7.13 13.80 24.58
C ARG A 71 -5.68 13.53 24.16
N VAL A 72 -5.52 12.58 23.24
CA VAL A 72 -4.28 12.22 22.55
C VAL A 72 -4.52 12.38 21.05
N ALA A 73 -3.65 13.13 20.36
CA ALA A 73 -3.56 13.07 18.91
C ALA A 73 -2.66 11.91 18.50
N VAL A 74 -3.11 11.15 17.51
CA VAL A 74 -2.39 9.99 16.97
C VAL A 74 -2.27 10.13 15.46
N LEU A 75 -1.10 9.81 14.92
CA LEU A 75 -0.89 9.67 13.48
C LEU A 75 -0.56 8.20 13.19
N ALA A 76 -1.42 7.54 12.42
CA ALA A 76 -1.29 6.15 12.01
C ALA A 76 -0.93 6.04 10.51
N GLY A 77 -0.23 4.97 10.15
CA GLY A 77 0.15 4.62 8.78
C GLY A 77 -1.05 4.21 7.90
N PRO A 78 -0.81 3.99 6.60
CA PRO A 78 -1.86 3.62 5.62
C PRO A 78 -2.37 2.17 5.83
N ASP A 79 -1.67 1.40 6.65
CA ASP A 79 -2.00 0.04 7.11
C ASP A 79 -2.80 0.01 8.42
N GLY A 80 -2.84 1.11 9.18
CA GLY A 80 -3.41 1.21 10.52
C GLY A 80 -2.40 1.12 11.68
N THR A 81 -1.10 1.02 11.40
CA THR A 81 -0.03 1.00 12.42
C THR A 81 0.10 2.38 13.07
N VAL A 82 0.10 2.44 14.40
CA VAL A 82 0.28 3.70 15.15
C VAL A 82 1.74 4.16 15.05
N LEU A 83 1.99 5.28 14.37
CA LEU A 83 3.36 5.77 14.11
C LEU A 83 3.79 6.88 15.06
N TRP A 84 2.90 7.77 15.48
CA TRP A 84 3.22 8.83 16.45
C TRP A 84 2.04 9.15 17.36
N ARG A 85 2.33 9.45 18.63
CA ARG A 85 1.37 9.92 19.64
C ARG A 85 1.80 11.27 20.21
N ARG A 86 0.83 12.12 20.56
CA ARG A 86 1.01 13.45 21.15
C ARG A 86 -0.10 13.77 22.15
N GLY A 87 0.26 14.27 23.33
CA GLY A 87 -0.67 14.64 24.39
C GLY A 87 -0.02 14.62 25.77
N GLY A 88 -0.78 14.93 26.81
CA GLY A 88 -0.30 14.91 28.20
C GLY A 88 0.06 13.51 28.71
N ARG A 89 0.86 13.43 29.78
CA ARG A 89 1.26 12.15 30.41
C ARG A 89 0.06 11.33 30.92
N SER A 90 -0.98 11.99 31.42
CA SER A 90 -2.19 11.34 31.94
C SER A 90 -3.01 10.64 30.84
N PRO A 91 -3.41 11.31 29.73
CA PRO A 91 -4.13 10.63 28.65
C PRO A 91 -3.26 9.63 27.87
N LEU A 92 -1.96 9.88 27.69
CA LEU A 92 -1.05 8.87 27.13
C LEU A 92 -0.99 7.60 28.01
N GLY A 93 -0.81 7.75 29.32
CA GLY A 93 -0.84 6.63 30.27
C GLY A 93 -2.19 5.92 30.35
N ARG A 94 -3.29 6.56 29.93
CA ARG A 94 -4.61 5.92 29.73
C ARG A 94 -4.64 5.13 28.42
N ALA A 95 -4.05 5.65 27.35
CA ALA A 95 -3.94 5.00 26.03
C ALA A 95 -3.05 3.75 26.08
N ASP A 96 -1.93 3.80 26.81
CA ASP A 96 -1.03 2.66 27.04
C ASP A 96 -1.78 1.45 27.63
N ARG A 97 -2.79 1.67 28.49
CA ARG A 97 -3.64 0.63 29.09
C ARG A 97 -4.65 -0.02 28.14
N LEU A 98 -4.73 0.42 26.89
CA LEU A 98 -5.44 -0.27 25.80
C LEU A 98 -4.49 -0.92 24.78
N GLY A 99 -3.18 -0.88 25.01
CA GLY A 99 -2.20 -1.13 23.96
C GLY A 99 -2.29 -0.12 22.81
N PHE A 100 -2.79 1.10 23.05
CA PHE A 100 -2.79 2.17 22.05
C PHE A 100 -1.42 2.86 22.01
N VAL A 101 -0.40 2.03 21.76
CA VAL A 101 1.03 2.35 21.77
C VAL A 101 1.57 2.51 20.35
N GLU A 102 2.78 3.04 20.21
CA GLU A 102 3.45 3.11 18.91
C GLU A 102 3.85 1.70 18.45
N GLY A 103 3.75 1.44 17.14
CA GLY A 103 3.82 0.10 16.56
C GLY A 103 2.53 -0.73 16.63
N ALA A 104 1.52 -0.33 17.41
CA ALA A 104 0.27 -1.09 17.52
C ALA A 104 -0.56 -1.08 16.22
N GLY A 105 -1.05 -2.24 15.79
CA GLY A 105 -1.98 -2.37 14.66
C GLY A 105 -3.42 -2.00 15.04
N TRP A 106 -3.88 -0.81 14.64
CA TRP A 106 -5.22 -0.28 14.90
C TRP A 106 -6.17 -0.36 13.68
N ASP A 107 -5.92 -1.30 12.76
CA ASP A 107 -6.84 -1.61 11.66
C ASP A 107 -8.05 -2.46 12.12
N GLU A 108 -8.96 -2.79 11.19
CA GLU A 108 -10.18 -3.56 11.52
C GLU A 108 -9.89 -5.04 11.88
N HIS A 109 -8.68 -5.55 11.61
CA HIS A 109 -8.24 -6.88 11.98
C HIS A 109 -7.51 -6.88 13.34
N GLY A 110 -6.79 -5.81 13.67
CA GLY A 110 -6.01 -5.67 14.92
C GLY A 110 -6.88 -5.48 16.17
N VAL A 111 -7.85 -4.55 16.15
CA VAL A 111 -8.73 -4.23 17.31
C VAL A 111 -10.23 -4.20 16.96
N GLY A 112 -10.59 -4.50 15.71
CA GLY A 112 -11.98 -4.44 15.23
C GLY A 112 -12.45 -3.02 14.90
N THR A 113 -13.77 -2.81 14.86
CA THR A 113 -14.39 -1.51 14.56
C THR A 113 -13.93 -0.43 15.54
N ASN A 114 -13.02 0.42 15.06
CA ASN A 114 -12.52 1.65 15.70
C ASN A 114 -12.45 2.79 14.66
N ALA A 115 -12.21 4.04 15.10
CA ALA A 115 -12.23 5.21 14.22
C ALA A 115 -11.16 5.18 13.11
N ILE A 116 -9.92 4.78 13.42
CA ILE A 116 -8.83 4.66 12.44
C ILE A 116 -9.20 3.63 11.37
N ALA A 117 -9.67 2.46 11.81
CA ALA A 117 -10.13 1.39 10.92
C ALA A 117 -11.34 1.80 10.04
N GLN A 118 -12.26 2.63 10.54
CA GLN A 118 -13.35 3.12 9.69
C GLN A 118 -12.82 4.14 8.67
N ALA A 119 -12.02 5.13 9.11
CA ALA A 119 -11.47 6.17 8.26
C ALA A 119 -10.59 5.63 7.11
N LEU A 120 -9.78 4.59 7.38
CA LEU A 120 -9.00 3.89 6.35
C LEU A 120 -9.87 3.25 5.27
N ARG A 121 -10.96 2.57 5.66
CA ARG A 121 -11.84 1.88 4.69
C ARG A 121 -12.79 2.82 3.95
N THR A 122 -13.43 3.76 4.64
CA THR A 122 -14.41 4.66 4.01
C THR A 122 -13.73 5.80 3.27
N GLY A 123 -12.48 6.11 3.60
CA GLY A 123 -11.77 7.26 3.05
C GLY A 123 -12.38 8.60 3.47
N ALA A 124 -13.24 8.59 4.50
CA ALA A 124 -13.91 9.76 5.04
C ALA A 124 -13.49 10.00 6.51
N PRO A 125 -13.69 11.20 7.06
CA PRO A 125 -13.57 11.43 8.50
C PRO A 125 -14.65 10.66 9.26
N GLU A 126 -14.27 9.85 10.24
CA GLU A 126 -15.16 8.96 10.99
C GLU A 126 -15.08 9.25 12.49
N GLU A 127 -16.17 8.96 13.19
CA GLU A 127 -16.31 9.25 14.61
C GLU A 127 -17.08 8.11 15.27
N LEU A 128 -16.52 7.55 16.34
CA LEU A 128 -17.11 6.47 17.14
C LEU A 128 -17.11 6.87 18.60
N ARG A 129 -18.28 6.76 19.24
CA ARG A 129 -18.48 7.18 20.63
C ARG A 129 -18.71 5.98 21.55
N GLY A 130 -17.86 5.84 22.57
CA GLY A 130 -17.94 4.80 23.59
C GLY A 130 -18.28 3.41 23.04
N THR A 131 -19.51 2.97 23.30
CA THR A 131 -20.04 1.65 22.93
C THR A 131 -20.28 1.44 21.44
N GLU A 132 -19.97 2.39 20.54
CA GLU A 132 -19.86 2.14 19.08
C GLU A 132 -18.59 1.35 18.70
N HIS A 133 -17.57 1.32 19.58
CA HIS A 133 -16.38 0.48 19.40
C HIS A 133 -16.70 -1.02 19.48
N PHE A 134 -16.00 -1.84 18.69
CA PHE A 134 -16.18 -3.29 18.73
C PHE A 134 -15.70 -3.88 20.06
N ALA A 135 -14.44 -3.61 20.43
CA ALA A 135 -13.85 -4.05 21.68
C ALA A 135 -14.48 -3.33 22.89
N ARG A 136 -14.93 -4.07 23.91
CA ARG A 136 -15.58 -3.50 25.11
C ARG A 136 -14.62 -2.65 25.94
N SER A 137 -13.34 -3.01 25.97
CA SER A 137 -12.23 -2.24 26.57
C SER A 137 -12.22 -0.77 26.11
N HIS A 138 -12.59 -0.52 24.85
CA HIS A 138 -12.59 0.82 24.25
C HIS A 138 -13.86 1.63 24.59
N SER A 139 -14.87 1.07 25.26
CA SER A 139 -16.15 1.75 25.51
C SER A 139 -16.07 2.97 26.42
N ALA A 140 -14.92 3.19 27.07
CA ALA A 140 -14.61 4.35 27.90
C ALA A 140 -13.98 5.53 27.13
N TRP A 141 -13.94 5.47 25.80
CA TRP A 141 -13.31 6.45 24.90
C TRP A 141 -14.24 6.90 23.77
N ASP A 142 -14.07 8.14 23.33
CA ASP A 142 -14.58 8.64 22.04
C ASP A 142 -13.37 8.93 21.13
N CYS A 143 -13.47 8.52 19.86
CA CYS A 143 -12.37 8.54 18.89
C CYS A 143 -12.85 9.19 17.59
N THR A 144 -12.08 10.15 17.07
CA THR A 144 -12.41 10.90 15.85
C THR A 144 -11.22 10.91 14.89
N SER A 145 -11.37 10.25 13.75
CA SER A 145 -10.32 10.04 12.75
C SER A 145 -10.61 10.78 11.44
N ALA A 146 -9.56 11.21 10.73
CA ALA A 146 -9.63 11.61 9.33
C ALA A 146 -8.41 11.10 8.53
N PRO A 147 -8.61 10.53 7.33
CA PRO A 147 -7.51 10.12 6.48
C PRO A 147 -6.80 11.35 5.89
N VAL A 148 -5.48 11.28 5.79
CA VAL A 148 -4.65 12.25 5.07
C VAL A 148 -4.33 11.68 3.69
N ARG A 149 -4.64 12.41 2.63
CA ARG A 149 -4.42 11.95 1.25
C ARG A 149 -3.16 12.53 0.61
N HIS A 150 -2.54 11.76 -0.27
CA HIS A 150 -1.48 12.24 -1.14
C HIS A 150 -2.09 13.20 -2.18
N PRO A 151 -1.62 14.46 -2.29
CA PRO A 151 -2.28 15.49 -3.09
C PRO A 151 -2.34 15.15 -4.58
N GLY A 152 -1.34 14.43 -5.11
CA GLY A 152 -1.30 14.03 -6.53
C GLY A 152 -2.04 12.73 -6.87
N SER A 153 -2.18 11.77 -5.95
CA SER A 153 -2.74 10.44 -6.25
C SER A 153 -4.08 10.16 -5.56
N GLY A 154 -4.48 11.00 -4.60
CA GLY A 154 -5.66 10.79 -3.77
C GLY A 154 -5.56 9.61 -2.78
N GLU A 155 -4.46 8.85 -2.81
CA GLU A 155 -4.18 7.71 -1.94
C GLU A 155 -4.14 8.13 -0.46
N VAL A 156 -4.69 7.32 0.44
CA VAL A 156 -4.60 7.57 1.89
C VAL A 156 -3.18 7.22 2.35
N LEU A 157 -2.43 8.22 2.82
CA LEU A 157 -1.06 8.09 3.35
C LEU A 157 -1.04 7.67 4.83
N GLY A 158 -2.19 7.76 5.50
CA GLY A 158 -2.36 7.48 6.91
C GLY A 158 -3.60 8.18 7.46
N VAL A 159 -3.78 8.12 8.78
CA VAL A 159 -4.91 8.73 9.49
C VAL A 159 -4.39 9.62 10.62
N ILE A 160 -4.99 10.81 10.76
CA ILE A 160 -4.93 11.59 11.99
C ILE A 160 -6.15 11.21 12.82
N ASP A 161 -5.94 10.80 14.07
CA ASP A 161 -6.98 10.56 15.06
C ASP A 161 -6.83 11.51 16.25
N LEU A 162 -7.96 11.88 16.85
CA LEU A 162 -8.04 12.51 18.16
C LEU A 162 -8.93 11.64 19.07
N SER A 163 -8.31 11.05 20.08
CA SER A 163 -8.95 10.11 21.01
C SER A 163 -8.93 10.65 22.43
N GLY A 164 -10.03 10.51 23.17
CA GLY A 164 -10.07 10.87 24.59
C GLY A 164 -11.14 10.11 25.38
N PRO A 165 -11.23 10.35 26.70
CA PRO A 165 -12.31 9.83 27.54
C PRO A 165 -13.68 10.13 26.94
N ARG A 166 -14.60 9.17 27.05
CA ARG A 166 -15.98 9.34 26.59
C ARG A 166 -16.61 10.60 27.20
N GLY A 167 -17.20 11.44 26.34
CA GLY A 167 -17.71 12.77 26.68
C GLY A 167 -16.77 13.94 26.36
N THR A 168 -15.53 13.69 25.90
CA THR A 168 -14.60 14.76 25.46
C THR A 168 -14.74 15.14 23.98
N ALA A 169 -15.49 14.38 23.18
CA ALA A 169 -15.82 14.72 21.80
C ALA A 169 -16.93 15.79 21.74
N THR A 170 -16.59 16.96 21.19
CA THR A 170 -17.54 18.05 20.92
C THR A 170 -18.13 17.93 19.51
N PRO A 171 -19.28 18.58 19.20
CA PRO A 171 -19.84 18.59 17.84
C PRO A 171 -18.85 19.02 16.75
N ASP A 172 -17.93 19.93 17.07
CA ASP A 172 -16.92 20.45 16.15
C ASP A 172 -15.69 19.53 15.99
N THR A 173 -15.52 18.51 16.83
CA THR A 173 -14.29 17.68 16.87
C THR A 173 -14.04 16.98 15.52
N ARG A 174 -15.07 16.45 14.86
CA ARG A 174 -14.97 15.88 13.50
C ARG A 174 -14.71 16.93 12.42
N GLY A 175 -15.09 18.19 12.66
CA GLY A 175 -14.71 19.34 11.84
C GLY A 175 -13.24 19.70 12.00
N LEU A 176 -12.73 19.68 13.23
CA LEU A 176 -11.34 19.99 13.59
C LEU A 176 -10.36 18.97 13.01
N VAL A 177 -10.57 17.67 13.27
CA VAL A 177 -9.67 16.60 12.77
C VAL A 177 -9.64 16.55 11.24
N ARG A 178 -10.80 16.73 10.58
CA ARG A 178 -10.87 16.88 9.11
C ARG A 178 -10.10 18.10 8.60
N SER A 179 -10.08 19.20 9.36
CA SER A 179 -9.36 20.41 8.98
C SER A 179 -7.85 20.24 9.16
N ALA A 180 -7.41 19.59 10.24
CA ALA A 180 -6.02 19.20 10.45
C ALA A 180 -5.49 18.32 9.31
N ALA A 181 -6.25 17.30 8.90
CA ALA A 181 -5.91 16.48 7.73
C ALA A 181 -5.74 17.33 6.45
N ARG A 182 -6.69 18.21 6.15
CA ARG A 182 -6.60 19.10 4.97
C ARG A 182 -5.42 20.08 5.00
N VAL A 183 -5.00 20.54 6.18
CA VAL A 183 -3.78 21.34 6.32
C VAL A 183 -2.55 20.50 5.96
N VAL A 184 -2.46 19.25 6.45
CA VAL A 184 -1.37 18.34 6.07
C VAL A 184 -1.39 18.02 4.57
N GLU A 185 -2.55 17.72 3.98
CA GLU A 185 -2.71 17.52 2.53
C GLU A 185 -2.19 18.73 1.72
N THR A 186 -2.44 19.94 2.21
CA THR A 186 -1.98 21.21 1.59
C THR A 186 -0.48 21.42 1.74
N LEU A 187 0.09 21.13 2.92
CA LEU A 187 1.53 21.21 3.17
C LEU A 187 2.30 20.18 2.34
N LEU A 188 1.75 18.96 2.17
CA LEU A 188 2.30 17.94 1.28
C LEU A 188 2.25 18.38 -0.19
N ALA A 189 1.21 19.12 -0.60
CA ALA A 189 1.10 19.66 -1.95
C ALA A 189 2.18 20.72 -2.24
N ALA A 190 2.48 21.58 -1.26
CA ALA A 190 3.50 22.62 -1.37
C ALA A 190 4.95 22.07 -1.35
N GLN A 191 5.17 20.86 -0.82
CA GLN A 191 6.47 20.18 -0.79
C GLN A 191 6.70 19.24 -1.99
N ALA A 192 5.66 18.91 -2.75
CA ALA A 192 5.82 18.17 -3.99
C ALA A 192 6.61 19.03 -5.00
N PRO A 193 7.61 18.49 -5.72
CA PRO A 193 8.26 19.24 -6.78
C PRO A 193 7.21 19.65 -7.82
N SER A 194 7.23 20.92 -8.21
CA SER A 194 6.29 21.44 -9.21
C SER A 194 6.32 20.56 -10.46
N PRO A 195 5.18 19.99 -10.89
CA PRO A 195 5.18 19.14 -12.07
C PRO A 195 5.66 19.94 -13.29
N PRO A 196 6.53 19.38 -14.15
CA PRO A 196 6.83 19.99 -15.44
C PRO A 196 5.50 20.22 -16.17
N HIS A 197 5.38 21.38 -16.83
CA HIS A 197 4.09 22.00 -17.18
C HIS A 197 3.00 21.02 -17.62
N ALA A 198 1.84 21.11 -16.98
CA ALA A 198 0.66 20.31 -17.29
C ALA A 198 0.12 20.62 -18.70
N ALA A 199 0.73 19.98 -19.71
CA ALA A 199 0.10 19.76 -21.00
C ALA A 199 -1.23 19.03 -20.73
N ARG A 200 -2.34 19.64 -21.16
CA ARG A 200 -3.70 19.21 -20.79
C ARG A 200 -4.08 17.90 -21.51
N GLY A 201 -3.69 16.77 -20.94
CA GLY A 201 -4.14 15.43 -21.32
C GLY A 201 -4.94 14.79 -20.18
N THR A 202 -6.20 14.45 -20.43
CA THR A 202 -7.10 13.83 -19.44
C THR A 202 -6.97 12.31 -19.42
N GLY A 203 -5.74 11.80 -19.29
CA GLY A 203 -5.44 10.37 -19.35
C GLY A 203 -4.53 9.90 -18.21
N THR A 204 -4.55 8.61 -17.92
CA THR A 204 -3.62 7.95 -16.99
C THR A 204 -2.18 8.18 -17.47
N PRO A 205 -1.22 8.55 -16.60
CA PRO A 205 0.17 8.68 -17.02
C PRO A 205 0.70 7.32 -17.46
N SER A 206 1.23 7.22 -18.68
CA SER A 206 1.73 5.97 -19.24
C SER A 206 2.91 5.43 -18.43
N LEU A 207 2.93 4.12 -18.21
CA LEU A 207 4.00 3.40 -17.52
C LEU A 207 4.74 2.53 -18.54
N GLU A 208 6.05 2.71 -18.65
CA GLU A 208 6.91 1.83 -19.43
C GLU A 208 7.87 1.10 -18.51
N LEU A 209 7.93 -0.22 -18.65
CA LEU A 209 8.77 -1.11 -17.86
C LEU A 209 9.87 -1.73 -18.71
N ARG A 210 11.04 -1.91 -18.09
CA ARG A 210 12.14 -2.74 -18.58
C ARG A 210 12.49 -3.77 -17.52
N LEU A 211 11.97 -4.99 -17.69
CA LEU A 211 12.15 -6.14 -16.81
C LEU A 211 13.14 -7.17 -17.41
N LEU A 212 13.51 -7.01 -18.68
CA LEU A 212 14.54 -7.76 -19.42
C LEU A 212 15.86 -6.97 -19.46
N ALA A 213 16.17 -6.29 -18.35
CA ALA A 213 17.31 -5.40 -18.17
C ALA A 213 17.81 -5.47 -16.72
N GLU A 214 19.11 -5.20 -16.53
CA GLU A 214 19.75 -5.21 -15.22
C GLU A 214 20.54 -3.90 -15.01
N PRO A 215 20.19 -3.09 -13.99
CA PRO A 215 19.00 -3.20 -13.15
C PRO A 215 17.71 -3.01 -13.96
N ALA A 216 16.60 -3.57 -13.45
CA ALA A 216 15.27 -3.28 -13.98
C ALA A 216 14.97 -1.78 -13.88
N THR A 217 14.28 -1.22 -14.86
CA THR A 217 14.01 0.24 -14.92
C THR A 217 12.56 0.53 -15.30
N ALA A 218 12.06 1.69 -14.89
CA ALA A 218 10.75 2.21 -15.27
C ALA A 218 10.84 3.65 -15.80
N ARG A 219 9.83 4.04 -16.58
CA ARG A 219 9.56 5.41 -17.03
C ARG A 219 8.08 5.71 -16.87
N VAL A 220 7.74 6.93 -16.46
CA VAL A 220 6.36 7.41 -16.30
C VAL A 220 6.12 8.66 -17.13
N GLY A 221 4.97 8.74 -17.83
CA GLY A 221 4.53 9.92 -18.56
C GLY A 221 5.49 10.37 -19.67
N GLY A 222 6.34 9.48 -20.18
CA GLY A 222 7.38 9.79 -21.17
C GLY A 222 8.65 10.45 -20.63
N GLY A 223 8.80 10.64 -19.30
CA GLY A 223 9.97 11.25 -18.65
C GLY A 223 11.26 10.40 -18.67
N ASP A 224 12.12 10.57 -17.69
CA ASP A 224 13.38 9.80 -17.60
C ASP A 224 13.18 8.35 -17.13
N TRP A 225 14.16 7.50 -17.46
CA TRP A 225 14.23 6.12 -16.98
C TRP A 225 14.96 6.07 -15.63
N PHE A 226 14.33 5.45 -14.63
CA PHE A 226 14.90 5.27 -13.28
C PHE A 226 14.96 3.80 -12.87
N PRO A 227 15.94 3.40 -12.02
CA PRO A 227 16.06 2.02 -11.55
C PRO A 227 14.97 1.63 -10.56
N LEU A 228 14.51 0.39 -10.66
CA LEU A 228 13.61 -0.27 -9.73
C LEU A 228 14.42 -1.16 -8.77
N PRO A 229 14.20 -1.07 -7.44
CA PRO A 229 14.63 -2.11 -6.52
C PRO A 229 13.97 -3.45 -6.86
N THR A 230 14.64 -4.59 -6.61
CA THR A 230 14.15 -5.93 -6.96
C THR A 230 12.69 -6.15 -6.57
N ARG A 231 12.34 -5.93 -5.30
CA ARG A 231 10.96 -6.08 -4.79
C ARG A 231 9.93 -5.20 -5.51
N SER A 232 10.31 -4.02 -5.98
CA SER A 232 9.43 -3.15 -6.79
C SER A 232 9.29 -3.66 -8.23
N ALA A 233 10.35 -4.21 -8.82
CA ALA A 233 10.30 -4.83 -10.14
C ALA A 233 9.47 -6.12 -10.14
N GLU A 234 9.64 -6.96 -9.12
CA GLU A 234 8.85 -8.18 -8.87
C GLU A 234 7.35 -7.88 -8.77
N ILE A 235 6.96 -6.90 -7.94
CA ILE A 235 5.56 -6.46 -7.84
C ILE A 235 5.03 -6.05 -9.20
N LEU A 236 5.77 -5.27 -9.98
CA LEU A 236 5.32 -4.80 -11.30
C LEU A 236 5.27 -5.92 -12.35
N ALA A 237 6.16 -6.92 -12.25
CA ALA A 237 6.10 -8.14 -13.04
C ALA A 237 4.83 -8.95 -12.71
N LEU A 238 4.58 -9.22 -11.42
CA LEU A 238 3.38 -9.93 -10.95
C LEU A 238 2.09 -9.19 -11.32
N LEU A 239 2.03 -7.86 -11.19
CA LEU A 239 0.89 -7.05 -11.61
C LEU A 239 0.63 -7.13 -13.13
N SER A 240 1.65 -7.43 -13.93
CA SER A 240 1.53 -7.61 -15.39
C SER A 240 0.97 -8.98 -15.80
N LEU A 241 0.97 -9.99 -14.90
CA LEU A 241 0.62 -11.37 -15.22
C LEU A 241 -0.89 -11.69 -15.24
N ARG A 242 -1.76 -10.87 -14.65
CA ARG A 242 -3.20 -11.19 -14.50
C ARG A 242 -4.09 -9.99 -14.19
N GLU A 243 -4.98 -9.68 -15.13
CA GLU A 243 -5.89 -8.52 -15.13
C GLU A 243 -6.77 -8.39 -13.87
N ARG A 244 -7.17 -9.51 -13.26
CA ARG A 244 -8.01 -9.51 -12.04
C ARG A 244 -7.34 -8.85 -10.82
N GLY A 245 -6.02 -8.76 -10.80
CA GLY A 245 -5.24 -8.30 -9.66
C GLY A 245 -5.14 -9.29 -8.50
N TRP A 246 -4.39 -8.91 -7.46
CA TRP A 246 -4.19 -9.69 -6.23
C TRP A 246 -4.94 -9.07 -5.05
N SER A 247 -5.48 -9.90 -4.15
CA SER A 247 -5.71 -9.47 -2.77
C SER A 247 -4.38 -9.18 -2.07
N ALA A 248 -4.42 -8.52 -0.91
CA ALA A 248 -3.19 -8.26 -0.15
C ALA A 248 -2.60 -9.55 0.46
N GLU A 249 -3.46 -10.53 0.73
CA GLU A 249 -3.13 -11.87 1.21
C GLU A 249 -2.49 -12.70 0.07
N GLU A 250 -3.09 -12.70 -1.13
CA GLU A 250 -2.54 -13.37 -2.31
C GLU A 250 -1.13 -12.86 -2.64
N MET A 251 -0.92 -11.54 -2.68
CA MET A 251 0.39 -10.97 -2.97
C MET A 251 1.38 -11.13 -1.80
N ALA A 252 0.91 -11.32 -0.56
CA ALA A 252 1.79 -11.56 0.59
C ALA A 252 2.41 -12.96 0.50
N TYR A 253 1.59 -13.96 0.21
CA TYR A 253 2.03 -15.32 -0.06
C TYR A 253 2.99 -15.37 -1.26
N GLU A 254 2.69 -14.66 -2.33
CA GLU A 254 3.51 -14.65 -3.55
C GLU A 254 4.91 -14.03 -3.35
N LEU A 255 5.03 -12.96 -2.56
CA LEU A 255 6.31 -12.25 -2.35
C LEU A 255 7.17 -12.83 -1.22
N TYR A 256 6.56 -13.52 -0.25
CA TYR A 256 7.20 -13.88 1.03
C TYR A 256 6.82 -15.28 1.58
N GLY A 257 5.98 -16.05 0.88
CA GLY A 257 5.46 -17.34 1.34
C GLY A 257 4.62 -17.23 2.61
N GLU A 258 4.67 -18.27 3.46
CA GLU A 258 3.97 -18.33 4.75
C GLU A 258 4.34 -17.21 5.74
N ARG A 259 5.43 -16.47 5.49
CA ARG A 259 5.88 -15.33 6.31
C ARG A 259 5.32 -13.99 5.86
N GLY A 260 4.58 -13.95 4.75
CA GLY A 260 4.01 -12.72 4.22
C GLY A 260 2.78 -12.25 4.98
N THR A 261 2.77 -10.98 5.41
CA THR A 261 1.56 -10.33 5.94
C THR A 261 0.97 -9.33 4.92
N PRO A 262 -0.36 -9.12 4.92
CA PRO A 262 -0.98 -8.04 4.16
C PRO A 262 -0.44 -6.64 4.49
N GLY A 263 0.07 -6.41 5.70
CA GLY A 263 0.68 -5.14 6.12
C GLY A 263 2.00 -4.85 5.38
N THR A 264 2.86 -5.86 5.27
CA THR A 264 4.11 -5.77 4.49
C THR A 264 3.83 -5.45 3.02
N VAL A 265 2.81 -6.10 2.43
CA VAL A 265 2.41 -5.82 1.03
C VAL A 265 1.86 -4.42 0.85
N ARG A 266 0.98 -3.94 1.74
CA ARG A 266 0.46 -2.55 1.72
C ARG A 266 1.64 -1.57 1.71
N THR A 267 2.66 -1.84 2.53
CA THR A 267 3.88 -1.04 2.61
C THR A 267 4.69 -1.07 1.30
N GLU A 268 4.95 -2.23 0.70
CA GLU A 268 5.67 -2.28 -0.59
C GLU A 268 4.88 -1.66 -1.74
N ILE A 269 3.56 -1.87 -1.81
CA ILE A 269 2.69 -1.23 -2.82
C ILE A 269 2.73 0.30 -2.69
N HIS A 270 2.72 0.84 -1.47
CA HIS A 270 2.92 2.27 -1.23
C HIS A 270 4.32 2.74 -1.68
N ARG A 271 5.40 1.97 -1.41
CA ARG A 271 6.75 2.26 -1.92
C ARG A 271 6.85 2.19 -3.45
N VAL A 272 6.04 1.37 -4.12
CA VAL A 272 5.95 1.33 -5.59
C VAL A 272 5.21 2.58 -6.10
N ARG A 273 4.02 2.89 -5.57
CA ARG A 273 3.26 4.11 -5.94
C ARG A 273 4.04 5.40 -5.72
N ARG A 274 4.84 5.50 -4.65
CA ARG A 274 5.76 6.64 -4.41
C ARG A 274 6.81 6.84 -5.51
N ARG A 275 7.07 5.84 -6.36
CA ARG A 275 7.97 5.91 -7.53
C ARG A 275 7.24 6.07 -8.86
N ILE A 276 6.11 5.36 -9.05
CA ILE A 276 5.42 5.31 -10.35
C ILE A 276 4.10 6.10 -10.42
N GLY A 277 3.69 6.73 -9.32
CA GLY A 277 2.42 7.45 -9.22
C GLY A 277 1.21 6.54 -8.97
N ALA A 278 0.01 7.08 -9.23
CA ALA A 278 -1.28 6.51 -8.87
C ALA A 278 -1.73 5.28 -9.70
N VAL A 279 -0.84 4.67 -10.48
CA VAL A 279 -1.19 3.69 -11.53
C VAL A 279 -1.56 2.30 -11.04
N ILE A 280 -1.60 2.05 -9.72
CA ILE A 280 -2.01 0.77 -9.10
C ILE A 280 -3.25 0.98 -8.22
N THR A 281 -4.33 0.23 -8.49
CA THR A 281 -5.60 0.26 -7.74
C THR A 281 -5.44 -0.07 -6.25
N THR A 282 -6.26 0.52 -5.38
CA THR A 282 -6.18 0.30 -3.91
C THR A 282 -6.49 -1.13 -3.46
N GLY A 283 -7.35 -1.84 -4.19
CA GLY A 283 -7.64 -3.26 -3.99
C GLY A 283 -8.68 -3.80 -4.98
N PRO A 284 -8.59 -5.06 -5.45
CA PRO A 284 -7.35 -5.85 -5.52
C PRO A 284 -6.29 -5.10 -6.35
N TYR A 285 -5.01 -5.33 -6.06
CA TYR A 285 -3.87 -4.67 -6.70
C TYR A 285 -3.73 -5.12 -8.16
N ARG A 286 -3.95 -4.19 -9.08
CA ARG A 286 -3.74 -4.29 -10.54
C ARG A 286 -3.39 -2.90 -11.08
N PHE A 287 -2.93 -2.82 -12.32
CA PHE A 287 -2.84 -1.52 -12.99
C PHE A 287 -4.23 -0.91 -13.15
N ALA A 288 -4.35 0.38 -12.83
CA ALA A 288 -5.63 1.10 -12.89
C ALA A 288 -6.13 1.27 -14.34
N ASP A 289 -5.19 1.35 -15.28
CA ASP A 289 -5.40 1.36 -16.72
C ASP A 289 -4.31 0.46 -17.34
N PRO A 290 -4.62 -0.82 -17.61
CA PRO A 290 -3.67 -1.74 -18.23
C PRO A 290 -3.21 -1.30 -19.63
N THR A 291 -4.01 -0.50 -20.35
CA THR A 291 -3.68 -0.05 -21.71
C THR A 291 -2.63 1.05 -21.71
N ALA A 292 -2.52 1.80 -20.62
CA ALA A 292 -1.46 2.78 -20.38
C ALA A 292 -0.12 2.13 -19.94
N VAL A 293 -0.05 0.81 -19.75
CA VAL A 293 1.15 0.09 -19.30
C VAL A 293 1.77 -0.72 -20.44
N THR A 294 3.07 -0.58 -20.65
CA THR A 294 3.83 -1.42 -21.59
C THR A 294 5.12 -1.93 -20.95
N SER A 295 5.60 -3.09 -21.39
CA SER A 295 6.88 -3.65 -20.95
C SER A 295 7.73 -4.07 -22.15
N ASP A 296 9.03 -4.28 -21.95
CA ASP A 296 9.84 -5.07 -22.87
C ASP A 296 9.34 -6.52 -22.99
N VAL A 297 8.82 -7.12 -21.93
CA VAL A 297 8.19 -8.45 -21.96
C VAL A 297 6.98 -8.52 -22.90
N SER A 298 6.05 -7.56 -22.86
CA SER A 298 4.89 -7.56 -23.76
C SER A 298 5.29 -7.27 -25.21
N ARG A 299 6.32 -6.44 -25.42
CA ARG A 299 6.92 -6.22 -26.75
C ARG A 299 7.69 -7.42 -27.28
N LEU A 300 8.28 -8.24 -26.40
CA LEU A 300 8.90 -9.53 -26.75
C LEU A 300 7.84 -10.52 -27.23
N ARG A 301 6.81 -10.80 -26.43
CA ARG A 301 5.73 -11.72 -26.81
C ARG A 301 5.05 -11.29 -28.11
N SER A 302 4.71 -10.01 -28.24
CA SER A 302 4.10 -9.52 -29.49
C SER A 302 5.01 -9.64 -30.72
N ALA A 303 6.34 -9.56 -30.57
CA ALA A 303 7.28 -9.83 -31.66
C ALA A 303 7.36 -11.34 -32.00
N LEU A 304 7.28 -12.22 -31.00
CA LEU A 304 7.26 -13.69 -31.17
C LEU A 304 5.95 -14.17 -31.83
N GLU A 305 4.81 -13.56 -31.47
CA GLU A 305 3.49 -13.76 -32.08
C GLU A 305 3.47 -13.34 -33.56
N GLN A 306 4.08 -12.18 -33.87
CA GLN A 306 4.23 -11.66 -35.24
C GLN A 306 5.27 -12.41 -36.08
N GLY A 307 6.05 -13.32 -35.48
CA GLY A 307 7.14 -14.05 -36.14
C GLY A 307 8.41 -13.22 -36.40
N ASP A 308 8.49 -11.99 -35.89
CA ASP A 308 9.70 -11.15 -35.98
C ASP A 308 10.72 -11.56 -34.92
N VAL A 309 11.34 -12.73 -35.14
CA VAL A 309 12.34 -13.30 -34.24
C VAL A 309 13.59 -12.41 -34.17
N ALA A 310 13.91 -11.68 -35.24
CA ALA A 310 15.03 -10.73 -35.24
C ALA A 310 14.81 -9.57 -34.25
N ARG A 311 13.60 -9.03 -34.20
CA ARG A 311 13.17 -8.04 -33.18
C ARG A 311 13.03 -8.66 -31.79
N ALA A 312 12.50 -9.87 -31.68
CA ALA A 312 12.43 -10.58 -30.40
C ALA A 312 13.82 -10.69 -29.75
N LEU A 313 14.83 -11.13 -30.50
CA LEU A 313 16.22 -11.19 -30.02
C LEU A 313 16.91 -9.82 -29.83
N ASN A 314 16.38 -8.74 -30.41
CA ASN A 314 16.83 -7.36 -30.10
C ASN A 314 16.29 -6.89 -28.74
N ILE A 315 15.13 -7.39 -28.33
CA ILE A 315 14.49 -7.08 -27.05
C ILE A 315 15.06 -8.00 -25.94
N TYR A 316 15.04 -9.32 -26.14
CA TYR A 316 15.43 -10.29 -25.12
C TYR A 316 16.95 -10.45 -25.05
N ARG A 317 17.60 -9.55 -24.30
CA ARG A 317 19.06 -9.47 -24.13
C ARG A 317 19.55 -9.87 -22.74
N GLN A 318 18.65 -10.06 -21.79
CA GLN A 318 18.88 -10.54 -20.43
C GLN A 318 17.66 -11.37 -19.98
N PRO A 319 17.81 -12.39 -19.12
CA PRO A 319 16.68 -13.10 -18.53
C PRO A 319 15.73 -12.16 -17.78
N LEU A 320 14.45 -12.52 -17.72
CA LEU A 320 13.46 -11.79 -16.91
C LEU A 320 13.90 -11.74 -15.44
N LEU A 321 14.11 -10.51 -14.93
CA LEU A 321 14.46 -10.22 -13.53
C LEU A 321 15.44 -11.24 -12.95
N ARG A 322 16.64 -11.33 -13.53
CA ARG A 322 17.71 -12.31 -13.19
C ARG A 322 17.84 -12.58 -11.69
N SER A 323 17.90 -11.53 -10.89
CA SER A 323 18.18 -11.54 -9.45
C SER A 323 16.93 -11.65 -8.56
N SER A 324 15.86 -12.26 -9.09
CA SER A 324 14.64 -12.61 -8.33
C SER A 324 14.51 -14.13 -8.20
N ASP A 325 14.36 -14.60 -6.97
CA ASP A 325 14.19 -16.00 -6.60
C ASP A 325 12.69 -16.37 -6.37
N LEU A 326 11.75 -15.57 -6.89
CA LEU A 326 10.32 -15.85 -6.78
C LEU A 326 9.87 -16.88 -7.82
N LEU A 327 9.31 -18.01 -7.37
CA LEU A 327 8.91 -19.14 -8.21
C LEU A 327 8.12 -18.73 -9.46
N THR A 328 7.07 -17.92 -9.35
CA THR A 328 6.28 -17.44 -10.50
C THR A 328 7.11 -16.64 -11.52
N ILE A 329 8.16 -15.94 -11.07
CA ILE A 329 9.07 -15.20 -11.95
C ILE A 329 10.11 -16.15 -12.59
N GLU A 330 10.56 -17.18 -11.87
CA GLU A 330 11.41 -18.24 -12.44
C GLU A 330 10.66 -19.07 -13.50
N GLU A 331 9.40 -19.41 -13.23
CA GLU A 331 8.51 -20.09 -14.18
C GLU A 331 8.27 -19.22 -15.41
N TRP A 332 7.97 -17.92 -15.24
CA TRP A 332 7.75 -16.99 -16.35
C TRP A 332 9.02 -16.73 -17.18
N ARG A 333 10.19 -16.64 -16.52
CA ARG A 333 11.52 -16.60 -17.16
C ARG A 333 11.74 -17.85 -18.02
N SER A 334 11.46 -19.03 -17.46
CA SER A 334 11.57 -20.33 -18.13
C SER A 334 10.55 -20.52 -19.26
N GLU A 335 9.40 -19.86 -19.20
CA GLU A 335 8.42 -19.80 -20.29
C GLU A 335 8.92 -18.94 -21.46
N LEU A 336 9.38 -17.71 -21.20
CA LEU A 336 9.90 -16.79 -22.21
C LEU A 336 11.12 -17.36 -22.96
N ASP A 337 11.98 -18.11 -22.26
CA ASP A 337 13.09 -18.85 -22.89
C ASP A 337 12.59 -19.93 -23.85
N ARG A 338 11.59 -20.74 -23.45
CA ARG A 338 10.99 -21.78 -24.29
C ARG A 338 10.26 -21.20 -25.49
N GLU A 339 9.48 -20.14 -25.30
CA GLU A 339 8.80 -19.42 -26.39
C GLU A 339 9.80 -18.87 -27.41
N THR A 340 10.86 -18.21 -26.93
CA THR A 340 11.91 -17.65 -27.79
C THR A 340 12.68 -18.74 -28.53
N ALA A 341 13.12 -19.80 -27.84
CA ALA A 341 13.81 -20.93 -28.46
C ALA A 341 12.93 -21.66 -29.49
N ALA A 342 11.62 -21.78 -29.23
CA ALA A 342 10.67 -22.36 -30.17
C ALA A 342 10.39 -21.45 -31.38
N ALA A 343 10.44 -20.12 -31.23
CA ALA A 343 10.36 -19.20 -32.36
C ALA A 343 11.65 -19.22 -33.20
N VAL A 344 12.82 -19.26 -32.56
CA VAL A 344 14.14 -19.40 -33.21
C VAL A 344 14.17 -20.65 -34.09
N ARG A 345 13.86 -21.84 -33.54
CA ARG A 345 13.80 -23.09 -34.32
C ARG A 345 12.76 -23.06 -35.46
N ARG A 346 11.63 -22.36 -35.28
CA ARG A 346 10.61 -22.19 -36.33
C ARG A 346 11.03 -21.23 -37.44
N SER A 347 12.01 -20.35 -37.20
CA SER A 347 12.49 -19.40 -38.23
C SER A 347 13.32 -20.08 -39.32
N GLY A 348 14.06 -21.14 -38.97
CA GLY A 348 14.96 -21.85 -39.89
C GLY A 348 16.14 -21.01 -40.42
N ASP A 349 16.41 -19.81 -39.88
CA ASP A 349 17.55 -18.98 -40.25
C ASP A 349 18.78 -19.30 -39.37
N PRO A 350 19.84 -19.90 -39.92
CA PRO A 350 21.05 -20.24 -39.16
C PRO A 350 21.72 -19.04 -38.50
N ARG A 351 21.48 -17.80 -38.98
CA ARG A 351 22.00 -16.57 -38.35
C ARG A 351 21.24 -16.24 -37.07
N ILE A 352 19.93 -16.50 -37.04
CA ILE A 352 19.08 -16.31 -35.86
C ILE A 352 19.37 -17.40 -34.82
N GLU A 353 19.54 -18.65 -35.27
CA GLU A 353 19.96 -19.76 -34.39
C GLU A 353 21.36 -19.55 -33.80
N ALA A 354 22.34 -19.18 -34.64
CA ALA A 354 23.68 -18.84 -34.17
C ALA A 354 23.63 -17.69 -33.16
N ARG A 355 22.89 -16.60 -33.45
CA ARG A 355 22.72 -15.48 -32.53
C ARG A 355 22.09 -15.91 -31.19
N TRP A 356 21.02 -16.68 -31.22
CA TRP A 356 20.35 -17.17 -30.00
C TRP A 356 21.29 -18.01 -29.15
N SER A 357 22.02 -18.96 -29.76
CA SER A 357 22.94 -19.85 -29.04
C SER A 357 24.10 -19.13 -28.34
N HIS A 358 24.42 -17.88 -28.72
CA HIS A 358 25.42 -17.05 -28.04
C HIS A 358 24.84 -16.25 -26.86
N THR A 359 23.52 -16.18 -26.70
CA THR A 359 22.90 -15.67 -25.46
C THR A 359 22.98 -16.72 -24.35
N GLU A 360 22.90 -16.27 -23.10
CA GLU A 360 22.83 -17.14 -21.92
C GLU A 360 21.57 -18.03 -21.95
N MET A 361 20.42 -17.43 -22.23
CA MET A 361 19.14 -18.12 -22.41
C MET A 361 19.22 -19.24 -23.47
N GLY A 362 19.94 -19.00 -24.57
CA GLY A 362 20.18 -20.00 -25.61
C GLY A 362 21.27 -21.03 -25.31
N GLN A 363 22.01 -20.91 -24.19
CA GLN A 363 22.96 -21.92 -23.72
C GLN A 363 22.29 -22.94 -22.79
N THR A 364 21.34 -22.50 -21.95
CA THR A 364 20.52 -23.36 -21.08
C THR A 364 19.84 -24.48 -21.87
N TYR A 365 19.33 -24.17 -23.06
CA TYR A 365 18.63 -25.11 -23.96
C TYR A 365 19.54 -25.84 -24.97
N ARG A 366 20.82 -26.05 -24.65
CA ARG A 366 21.72 -26.96 -25.40
C ARG A 366 21.87 -28.36 -24.77
N HIS A 367 21.36 -28.56 -23.55
CA HIS A 367 21.64 -29.75 -22.73
C HIS A 367 20.38 -30.51 -22.29
N GLY A 368 19.23 -30.26 -22.94
CA GLY A 368 17.96 -30.94 -22.77
C GLY A 368 17.11 -30.83 -24.02
#